data_AF-A0A0N4UY10-F1
#
_entry.id   AF-A0A0N4UY10-F1
#
_cell.length_a   1.000
_cell.length_b   1.000
_cell.length_c   1.000
_cell.angle_alpha   90.00
_cell.angle_beta   90.00
_cell.angle_gamma   90.00
#
_symmetry.space_group_name_H-M   'P 1'
#
loop_
_entity.id
_entity.type
_entity.pdbx_description
1 polymer ?
#
loop_
_entity_poly.entity_id
_entity_poly.type
_entity_poly.pdbx_seq_one_letter_code
_entity_poly.pdbx_strand_id
1 'polypeptide(L)'
;MSKIARRHVDDVLNINVGGKKYTVRRTDLLADPRSKLAEWFKPGTIKPVSTDRGGNYYLDRDPKVFRHILAYLRLKKERFVPSLALPSKPDDLAKYIPYLRLVGECEALNLAELKDLAVDLLQKYQRTEEQHYVTSYVQNTIRDYETWLYEKEQVNLKKQFAMHFLYP
;
A
#
# COMPACT_ATOMS: atom_id res chain seq x y z
N MET A 1 6.89 36.49 -8.40
CA MET A 1 6.07 35.46 -9.08
C MET A 1 6.73 34.10 -8.87
N SER A 2 6.21 33.26 -7.98
CA SER A 2 6.71 31.89 -7.86
C SER A 2 6.19 31.08 -9.05
N LYS A 3 7.09 30.45 -9.81
CA LYS A 3 6.72 29.42 -10.78
C LYS A 3 6.00 28.31 -10.02
N ILE A 4 4.68 28.21 -10.15
CA ILE A 4 3.95 27.02 -9.73
C ILE A 4 4.47 25.90 -10.63
N ALA A 5 5.36 25.07 -10.09
CA ALA A 5 5.83 23.88 -10.79
C ALA A 5 4.60 23.04 -11.16
N ARG A 6 4.42 22.75 -12.45
CA ARG A 6 3.36 21.86 -12.93
C ARG A 6 3.60 20.49 -12.31
N ARG A 7 2.77 20.11 -11.32
CA ARG A 7 2.80 18.79 -10.69
C ARG A 7 1.96 17.84 -11.54
N HIS A 8 2.57 16.82 -12.13
CA HIS A 8 1.87 15.81 -12.93
C HIS A 8 1.50 14.59 -12.08
N VAL A 9 0.46 13.86 -12.50
CA VAL A 9 0.00 12.66 -11.77
C VAL A 9 1.05 11.54 -11.76
N ASP A 10 1.92 11.52 -12.78
CA ASP A 10 2.96 10.51 -12.99
C ASP A 10 4.35 10.92 -12.50
N ASP A 11 4.45 12.03 -11.77
CA ASP A 11 5.74 12.52 -11.25
C ASP A 11 6.46 11.45 -10.41
N VAL A 12 7.78 11.35 -10.60
CA VAL A 12 8.67 10.68 -9.67
C VAL A 12 9.01 11.65 -8.53
N LEU A 13 8.77 11.23 -7.29
CA LEU A 13 8.94 12.02 -6.08
C LEU A 13 9.99 11.39 -5.17
N ASN A 14 10.81 12.24 -4.54
CA ASN A 14 11.70 11.83 -3.46
C ASN A 14 11.09 12.22 -2.11
N ILE A 15 10.96 11.23 -1.23
CA ILE A 15 10.37 11.37 0.10
C ILE A 15 11.39 10.92 1.14
N ASN A 16 11.70 11.78 2.09
CA ASN A 16 12.46 11.46 3.29
C ASN A 16 11.48 11.08 4.41
N VAL A 17 11.51 9.83 4.86
CA VAL A 17 10.67 9.30 5.93
C VAL A 17 11.56 9.00 7.15
N GLY A 18 11.46 9.84 8.18
CA GLY A 18 12.25 9.69 9.41
C GLY A 18 13.77 9.56 9.18
N GLY A 19 14.30 10.21 8.14
CA GLY A 19 15.72 10.15 7.74
C GLY A 19 16.02 9.20 6.58
N LYS A 20 15.12 8.28 6.22
CA LYS A 20 15.32 7.34 5.09
C LYS A 20 14.67 7.87 3.82
N LYS A 21 15.43 7.93 2.73
CA LYS A 21 14.94 8.37 1.42
C LYS A 21 14.25 7.24 0.65
N TYR A 22 13.13 7.57 0.04
CA TYR A 22 12.33 6.73 -0.85
C TYR A 22 12.09 7.50 -2.15
N THR A 23 12.28 6.82 -3.27
CA THR A 23 11.85 7.31 -4.58
C THR A 23 10.59 6.57 -4.98
N VAL A 24 9.52 7.31 -5.25
CA VAL A 24 8.17 6.78 -5.47
C VAL A 24 7.52 7.47 -6.65
N ARG A 25 6.54 6.82 -7.30
CA ARG A 25 5.66 7.52 -8.24
C ARG A 25 4.51 8.16 -7.48
N ARG A 26 4.11 9.38 -7.85
CA ARG A 26 2.95 10.04 -7.28
C ARG A 26 1.70 9.17 -7.38
N THR A 27 1.48 8.51 -8.52
CA THR A 27 0.38 7.54 -8.70
C THR A 27 0.32 6.45 -7.63
N ASP A 28 1.47 6.03 -7.07
CA ASP A 28 1.48 5.01 -6.04
C ASP A 28 0.89 5.60 -4.74
N LEU A 29 1.26 6.83 -4.38
CA LEU A 29 0.71 7.56 -3.22
C LEU A 29 -0.79 7.89 -3.36
N LEU A 30 -1.29 7.96 -4.60
CA LEU A 30 -2.70 8.21 -4.91
C LEU A 30 -3.55 6.92 -4.96
N ALA A 31 -2.94 5.75 -4.77
CA ALA A 31 -3.61 4.46 -4.96
C ALA A 31 -4.77 4.21 -3.97
N ASP A 32 -4.71 4.81 -2.78
CA ASP A 32 -5.85 4.89 -1.86
C ASP A 32 -6.35 6.34 -1.78
N PRO A 33 -7.42 6.70 -2.52
CA PRO A 33 -7.94 8.07 -2.57
C PRO A 33 -8.41 8.64 -1.22
N ARG A 34 -8.67 7.78 -0.23
CA ARG A 34 -9.11 8.19 1.11
C ARG A 34 -7.94 8.43 2.06
N SER A 35 -6.73 8.02 1.69
CA SER A 35 -5.54 8.17 2.53
C SER A 35 -5.05 9.61 2.59
N LYS A 36 -4.38 9.97 3.69
CA LYS A 36 -3.70 11.27 3.83
C LYS A 36 -2.59 11.45 2.79
N LEU A 37 -1.94 10.35 2.39
CA LEU A 37 -0.94 10.38 1.32
C LEU A 37 -1.57 10.85 0.00
N ALA A 38 -2.78 10.38 -0.33
CA ALA A 38 -3.47 10.85 -1.52
C ALA A 38 -3.83 12.33 -1.43
N GLU A 39 -4.31 12.80 -0.28
CA GLU A 39 -4.61 14.21 -0.04
C GLU A 39 -3.38 15.12 -0.22
N TRP A 40 -2.26 14.74 0.41
CA TRP A 40 -1.03 15.52 0.41
C TRP A 40 -0.34 15.58 -0.95
N PHE A 41 -0.41 14.49 -1.71
CA PHE A 41 0.31 14.34 -2.97
C PHE A 41 -0.60 14.48 -4.20
N LYS A 42 -1.87 14.85 -4.06
CA LYS A 42 -2.72 15.17 -5.21
C LYS A 42 -2.18 16.38 -5.99
N PRO A 43 -2.20 16.36 -7.34
CA PRO A 43 -1.95 17.56 -8.12
C PRO A 43 -2.91 18.68 -7.72
N GLY A 44 -2.39 19.90 -7.55
CA GLY A 44 -3.19 21.05 -7.13
C GLY A 44 -3.36 21.23 -5.61
N THR A 45 -2.78 20.36 -4.78
CA THR A 45 -2.80 20.56 -3.32
C THR A 45 -2.09 21.85 -2.92
N ILE A 46 -2.84 22.75 -2.26
CA ILE A 46 -2.43 24.12 -1.90
C ILE A 46 -1.48 24.13 -0.69
N LYS A 47 -1.65 23.19 0.26
CA LYS A 47 -0.75 23.03 1.40
C LYS A 47 0.35 22.02 1.06
N PRO A 48 1.58 22.44 0.74
CA PRO A 48 2.65 21.52 0.45
C PRO A 48 3.08 20.77 1.73
N VAL A 49 3.37 19.48 1.58
CA VAL A 49 4.16 18.73 2.58
C VAL A 49 5.51 19.43 2.71
N SER A 50 6.02 19.54 3.95
CA SER A 50 7.33 20.12 4.21
C SER A 50 8.43 19.38 3.44
N THR A 51 9.55 20.05 3.18
CA THR A 51 10.72 19.43 2.56
C THR A 51 11.93 19.50 3.48
N ASP A 52 12.81 18.51 3.39
CA ASP A 52 14.12 18.57 4.03
C ASP A 52 15.06 19.57 3.32
N ARG A 53 16.28 19.75 3.86
CA ARG A 53 17.29 20.66 3.26
C ARG A 53 17.67 20.30 1.83
N GLY A 54 17.44 19.06 1.40
CA GLY A 54 17.70 18.58 0.04
C GLY A 54 16.49 18.68 -0.89
N GLY A 55 15.39 19.30 -0.46
CA GLY A 55 14.17 19.44 -1.26
C GLY A 55 13.33 18.16 -1.36
N ASN A 56 13.63 17.11 -0.58
CA ASN A 56 12.82 15.89 -0.54
C ASN A 56 11.62 16.12 0.38
N TYR A 57 10.43 15.65 0.00
CA TYR A 57 9.26 15.72 0.88
C TYR A 57 9.54 15.00 2.20
N TYR A 58 9.28 15.63 3.33
CA TYR A 58 9.61 15.10 4.65
C TYR A 58 8.36 14.54 5.34
N LEU A 59 8.43 13.28 5.76
CA LEU A 59 7.44 12.62 6.59
C LEU A 59 8.09 12.24 7.92
N ASP A 60 7.55 12.77 9.01
CA ASP A 60 7.99 12.46 10.37
C ASP A 60 7.34 11.15 10.85
N ARG A 61 7.77 10.03 10.25
CA ARG A 61 7.16 8.69 10.39
C ARG A 61 8.23 7.59 10.43
N ASP A 62 7.87 6.39 10.91
CA ASP A 62 8.81 5.27 10.96
C ASP A 62 9.09 4.69 9.55
N PRO A 63 10.33 4.76 9.04
CA PRO A 63 10.67 4.20 7.73
C PRO A 63 10.51 2.68 7.64
N LYS A 64 10.66 1.94 8.74
CA LYS A 64 10.48 0.48 8.75
C LYS A 64 9.02 0.11 8.50
N VAL A 65 8.08 0.90 8.99
CA VAL A 65 6.65 0.70 8.76
C VAL A 65 6.26 1.23 7.37
N PHE A 66 6.81 2.37 6.97
CA PHE A 66 6.50 2.99 5.68
C PHE A 66 6.80 2.08 4.48
N ARG A 67 7.79 1.18 4.58
CA ARG A 67 8.06 0.19 3.51
C ARG A 67 6.84 -0.69 3.22
N HIS A 68 6.07 -1.07 4.24
CA HIS A 68 4.87 -1.91 4.12
C HIS A 68 3.70 -1.11 3.56
N ILE A 69 3.55 0.15 4.00
CA ILE A 69 2.57 1.09 3.43
C ILE A 69 2.83 1.28 1.93
N LEU A 70 4.08 1.51 1.53
CA LEU A 70 4.45 1.67 0.13
C LEU A 70 4.23 0.39 -0.69
N ALA A 71 4.53 -0.78 -0.12
CA ALA A 71 4.23 -2.06 -0.76
C ALA A 71 2.71 -2.23 -0.98
N TYR A 72 1.89 -1.96 0.05
CA TYR A 72 0.43 -2.00 -0.03
C TYR A 72 -0.10 -1.08 -1.14
N LEU A 73 0.35 0.16 -1.19
CA LEU A 73 -0.10 1.13 -2.21
C LEU A 73 0.21 0.67 -3.64
N ARG A 74 1.38 0.04 -3.85
CA ARG A 74 1.75 -0.52 -5.15
C ARG A 74 0.87 -1.71 -5.54
N LEU A 75 0.66 -2.65 -4.61
CA LEU A 75 -0.20 -3.81 -4.85
C LEU A 75 -1.65 -3.37 -5.10
N LYS A 76 -2.16 -2.42 -4.31
CA LYS A 76 -3.50 -1.85 -4.50
C LYS A 76 -3.66 -1.19 -5.86
N LYS A 77 -2.68 -0.40 -6.31
CA LYS A 77 -2.67 0.22 -7.64
C LYS A 77 -2.73 -0.83 -8.76
N GLU A 78 -2.00 -1.92 -8.59
CA GLU A 78 -1.97 -3.06 -9.52
C GLU A 78 -3.20 -3.98 -9.36
N ARG A 79 -4.09 -3.67 -8.41
CA ARG A 79 -5.23 -4.49 -7.99
C ARG A 79 -4.80 -5.90 -7.56
N PHE A 80 -3.58 -6.06 -7.08
CA PHE A 80 -3.01 -7.32 -6.62
C PHE A 80 -3.25 -7.53 -5.12
N VAL A 81 -3.03 -8.76 -4.64
CA VAL A 81 -3.29 -9.22 -3.28
C VAL A 81 -2.62 -8.32 -2.22
N PRO A 82 -3.35 -7.45 -1.49
CA PRO A 82 -2.74 -6.45 -0.62
C PRO A 82 -2.15 -7.02 0.68
N SER A 83 -2.61 -8.20 1.12
CA SER A 83 -2.11 -8.89 2.32
C SER A 83 -0.62 -9.25 2.22
N LEU A 84 -0.07 -9.37 1.00
CA LEU A 84 1.36 -9.55 0.75
C LEU A 84 2.23 -8.36 1.16
N ALA A 85 1.64 -7.18 1.41
CA ALA A 85 2.36 -6.04 1.95
C ALA A 85 2.68 -6.17 3.44
N LEU A 86 1.99 -7.06 4.14
CA LEU A 86 2.10 -7.20 5.59
C LEU A 86 3.50 -7.73 5.97
N PRO A 87 4.01 -7.38 7.17
CA PRO A 87 5.24 -7.96 7.68
C PRO A 87 5.20 -9.49 7.66
N SER A 88 6.30 -10.13 7.28
CA SER A 88 6.51 -11.56 7.53
C SER A 88 6.71 -11.79 9.03
N LYS A 89 6.38 -13.00 9.51
CA LYS A 89 6.61 -13.42 10.89
C LYS A 89 8.09 -13.16 11.27
N PRO A 90 8.39 -12.39 12.33
CA PRO A 90 9.73 -12.34 12.89
C PRO A 90 9.95 -13.54 13.84
N ASP A 91 11.21 -13.87 14.09
CA ASP A 91 11.58 -14.93 15.03
C ASP A 91 11.30 -14.45 16.48
N ASP A 92 10.54 -15.26 17.24
CA ASP A 92 10.13 -15.07 18.64
C ASP A 92 9.33 -13.78 19.00
N LEU A 93 9.37 -13.40 20.28
CA LEU A 93 8.54 -12.43 21.03
C LEU A 93 8.32 -11.06 20.33
N ALA A 94 9.17 -10.72 19.34
CA ALA A 94 8.98 -9.60 18.43
C ALA A 94 7.80 -9.76 17.45
N LYS A 95 7.11 -10.91 17.45
CA LYS A 95 6.02 -11.30 16.54
C LYS A 95 4.96 -10.24 16.29
N TYR A 96 4.47 -9.59 17.34
CA TYR A 96 3.32 -8.68 17.25
C TYR A 96 3.71 -7.21 17.06
N ILE A 97 4.95 -6.84 17.42
CA ILE A 97 5.40 -5.45 17.44
C ILE A 97 5.33 -4.79 16.04
N PRO A 98 5.80 -5.42 14.95
CA PRO A 98 5.71 -4.84 13.61
C PRO A 98 4.28 -4.57 13.17
N TYR A 99 3.35 -5.48 13.47
CA TYR A 99 1.95 -5.34 13.09
C TYR A 99 1.24 -4.26 13.90
N LEU A 100 1.47 -4.19 15.23
CA LEU A 100 0.90 -3.14 16.07
C LEU A 100 1.38 -1.75 15.64
N ARG A 101 2.67 -1.61 15.30
CA ARG A 101 3.22 -0.38 14.72
C ARG A 101 2.58 -0.05 13.37
N LEU A 102 2.38 -1.06 12.52
CA LEU A 102 1.69 -0.89 11.24
C LEU A 102 0.25 -0.42 11.43
N VAL A 103 -0.51 -1.00 12.35
CA VAL A 103 -1.88 -0.60 12.67
C VAL A 103 -1.92 0.87 13.10
N GLY A 104 -1.01 1.30 13.99
CA GLY A 104 -0.91 2.69 14.43
C GLY A 104 -0.63 3.67 13.30
N GLU A 105 0.29 3.33 12.38
CA GLU A 105 0.59 4.19 11.23
C GLU A 105 -0.53 4.19 10.18
N CYS A 106 -1.25 3.06 10.01
CA CYS A 106 -2.41 2.99 9.12
C CYS A 106 -3.53 3.91 9.62
N GLU A 107 -3.79 3.93 10.93
CA GLU A 107 -4.74 4.87 11.53
C GLU A 107 -4.29 6.32 11.31
N ALA A 108 -3.00 6.61 11.55
CA ALA A 108 -2.45 7.94 11.39
C ALA A 108 -2.54 8.47 9.93
N LEU A 109 -2.44 7.58 8.93
CA LEU A 109 -2.49 7.91 7.50
C LEU A 109 -3.85 7.65 6.83
N ASN A 110 -4.86 7.23 7.59
CA ASN A 110 -6.18 6.86 7.10
C ASN A 110 -6.16 5.75 6.03
N LEU A 111 -5.47 4.64 6.31
CA LEU A 111 -5.36 3.45 5.45
C LEU A 111 -6.22 2.31 6.02
N ALA A 112 -7.54 2.42 5.88
CA ALA A 112 -8.49 1.52 6.55
C ALA A 112 -8.33 0.04 6.14
N GLU A 113 -8.24 -0.25 4.83
CA GLU A 113 -8.11 -1.63 4.35
C GLU A 113 -6.81 -2.29 4.84
N LEU A 114 -5.68 -1.57 4.78
CA LEU A 114 -4.41 -2.11 5.28
C LEU A 114 -4.45 -2.34 6.80
N LYS A 115 -5.13 -1.46 7.54
CA LYS A 115 -5.36 -1.63 8.97
C LYS A 115 -6.14 -2.92 9.25
N ASP A 116 -7.27 -3.11 8.55
CA ASP A 116 -8.15 -4.27 8.75
C ASP A 116 -7.39 -5.57 8.42
N LEU A 117 -6.63 -5.60 7.33
CA LEU A 117 -5.77 -6.74 6.97
C LEU A 117 -4.72 -7.04 8.05
N ALA A 118 -4.08 -6.01 8.63
CA ALA A 118 -3.09 -6.19 9.69
C ALA A 118 -3.73 -6.69 11.00
N VAL A 119 -4.92 -6.20 11.35
CA VAL A 119 -5.69 -6.65 12.53
C VAL A 119 -6.17 -8.08 12.36
N ASP A 120 -6.73 -8.43 11.20
CA ASP A 120 -7.16 -9.80 10.89
C ASP A 120 -6.00 -10.78 10.99
N LEU A 121 -4.82 -10.39 10.50
CA LEU A 121 -3.63 -11.21 10.61
C LEU A 121 -3.20 -11.42 12.06
N LEU A 122 -3.18 -10.34 12.86
CA LEU A 122 -2.91 -10.39 14.30
C LEU A 122 -3.86 -11.33 15.04
N GLN A 123 -5.16 -11.26 14.74
CA GLN A 123 -6.16 -12.15 15.34
C GLN A 123 -5.95 -13.61 14.93
N LYS A 124 -5.63 -13.89 13.66
CA LYS A 124 -5.30 -15.23 13.18
C LYS A 124 -4.06 -15.79 13.89
N TYR A 125 -3.03 -14.99 14.10
CA TYR A 125 -1.85 -15.40 14.88
C TYR A 125 -2.17 -15.74 16.34
N GLN A 126 -3.06 -14.98 17.00
CA GLN A 126 -3.44 -15.27 18.39
C GLN A 126 -4.22 -16.58 18.53
N ARG A 127 -5.00 -16.96 17.51
CA ARG A 127 -5.87 -18.15 17.55
C ARG A 127 -5.18 -19.45 17.13
N THR A 128 -4.08 -19.37 16.38
CA THR A 128 -3.48 -20.53 15.72
C THR A 128 -2.09 -20.82 16.30
N GLU A 129 -1.84 -22.06 16.74
CA GLU A 129 -0.50 -22.51 17.11
C GLU A 129 0.49 -22.27 15.95
N GLU A 130 1.75 -21.93 16.28
CA GLU A 130 2.73 -21.42 15.32
C GLU A 130 2.93 -22.28 14.06
N GLN A 131 2.87 -23.61 14.22
CA GLN A 131 3.03 -24.57 13.12
C GLN A 131 1.90 -24.45 12.09
N HIS A 132 0.68 -24.19 12.53
CA HIS A 132 -0.51 -24.20 11.67
C HIS A 132 -0.78 -22.83 11.04
N TYR A 133 -0.26 -21.75 11.63
CA TYR A 133 -0.38 -20.42 11.06
C TYR A 133 0.29 -20.30 9.70
N VAL A 134 1.53 -20.78 9.54
CA VAL A 134 2.29 -20.62 8.28
C VAL A 134 1.55 -21.34 7.14
N THR A 135 1.12 -22.57 7.38
CA THR A 135 0.30 -23.33 6.44
C THR A 135 -1.00 -22.60 6.09
N SER A 136 -1.70 -22.06 7.09
CA SER A 136 -2.96 -21.34 6.88
C SER A 136 -2.76 -20.01 6.12
N TYR A 137 -1.70 -19.27 6.41
CA TYR A 137 -1.34 -18.04 5.70
C TYR A 137 -1.01 -18.32 4.23
N VAL A 138 -0.19 -19.35 3.98
CA VAL A 138 0.16 -19.77 2.62
C VAL A 138 -1.09 -20.21 1.86
N GLN A 139 -1.94 -21.05 2.45
CA GLN A 139 -3.19 -21.50 1.81
C GLN A 139 -4.14 -20.34 1.49
N ASN A 140 -4.30 -19.39 2.41
CA ASN A 140 -5.13 -18.21 2.17
C ASN A 140 -4.52 -17.32 1.08
N THR A 141 -3.20 -17.12 1.09
CA THR A 141 -2.50 -16.32 0.07
C THR A 141 -2.62 -16.95 -1.31
N ILE A 142 -2.50 -18.28 -1.42
CA ILE A 142 -2.71 -19.02 -2.67
C ILE A 142 -4.14 -18.82 -3.15
N ARG A 143 -5.13 -18.98 -2.26
CA ARG A 143 -6.54 -18.76 -2.59
C ARG A 143 -6.82 -17.34 -3.07
N ASP A 144 -6.28 -16.34 -2.38
CA ASP A 144 -6.44 -14.93 -2.76
C ASP A 144 -5.82 -14.66 -4.14
N TYR A 145 -4.66 -15.27 -4.42
CA TYR A 145 -4.00 -15.19 -5.72
C TYR A 145 -4.78 -15.87 -6.85
N GLU A 146 -5.30 -17.08 -6.61
CA GLU A 146 -6.15 -17.81 -7.56
C GLU A 146 -7.44 -17.04 -7.87
N THR A 147 -8.04 -16.45 -6.83
CA THR A 147 -9.24 -15.61 -6.97
C THR A 147 -8.92 -14.38 -7.84
N TRP A 148 -7.80 -13.70 -7.57
CA TRP A 148 -7.35 -12.58 -8.37
C TRP A 148 -7.10 -12.95 -9.83
N LEU A 149 -6.45 -14.10 -10.08
CA LEU A 149 -6.21 -14.60 -11.44
C LEU A 149 -7.54 -14.81 -12.18
N TYR A 150 -8.48 -15.48 -11.53
CA TYR A 150 -9.80 -15.74 -12.09
C TYR A 150 -10.53 -14.44 -12.44
N GLU A 151 -10.57 -13.47 -11.53
CA GLU A 151 -11.19 -12.16 -11.78
C GLU A 151 -10.54 -11.42 -12.95
N LYS A 152 -9.21 -11.47 -13.05
CA LYS A 152 -8.45 -10.85 -14.15
C LYS A 152 -8.80 -11.49 -15.49
N GLU A 153 -8.90 -12.82 -15.56
CA GLU A 153 -9.33 -13.55 -16.76
C GLU A 153 -10.76 -13.16 -17.16
N GLN A 154 -11.70 -13.09 -16.22
CA GLN A 154 -13.08 -12.68 -16.48
C GLN A 154 -13.15 -11.25 -17.05
N VAL A 155 -12.36 -10.32 -16.51
CA VAL A 155 -12.29 -8.94 -17.03
C VAL A 155 -11.72 -8.92 -18.45
N ASN A 156 -10.69 -9.72 -18.74
CA ASN A 156 -10.10 -9.82 -20.07
C ASN A 156 -11.08 -10.41 -21.09
N LEU A 157 -11.79 -11.48 -20.73
CA LEU A 157 -12.84 -12.09 -21.55
C LEU A 157 -13.94 -11.06 -21.87
N LYS A 158 -14.45 -10.35 -20.85
CA LYS A 158 -15.47 -9.31 -21.05
C LYS A 158 -15.01 -8.20 -21.98
N LYS A 159 -13.74 -7.77 -21.90
CA LYS A 159 -13.16 -6.78 -22.83
C LYS A 159 -13.07 -7.33 -24.25
N GLN A 160 -12.69 -8.59 -24.43
CA GLN A 160 -12.60 -9.23 -25.74
C GLN A 160 -13.98 -9.36 -26.40
N PHE A 161 -15.00 -9.78 -25.64
CA PHE A 161 -16.38 -9.81 -26.13
C PHE A 161 -16.89 -8.40 -26.46
N ALA A 162 -16.67 -7.41 -25.60
CA ALA A 162 -17.10 -6.03 -25.87
C ALA A 162 -16.45 -5.42 -27.13
N MET A 163 -15.18 -5.74 -27.40
CA MET A 163 -14.51 -5.33 -28.64
C MET A 163 -15.12 -5.98 -29.89
N HIS A 164 -15.58 -7.23 -29.78
CA HIS A 164 -16.20 -7.95 -30.89
C HIS A 164 -17.62 -7.43 -31.23
N PHE A 165 -18.31 -6.81 -30.26
CA PHE A 165 -19.62 -6.18 -30.49
C PHE A 165 -19.55 -4.69 -30.87
N LEU A 166 -18.38 -4.04 -30.74
CA LEU A 166 -18.17 -2.63 -31.08
C LEU A 166 -17.53 -2.41 -32.46
N TYR A 167 -17.06 -3.48 -33.11
CA TYR A 167 -16.56 -3.47 -34.48
C TYR A 167 -17.12 -4.69 -35.25
N PRO A 168 -18.27 -4.56 -35.93
CA PRO A 168 -18.73 -5.55 -36.91
C PRO A 168 -17.90 -5.51 -38.20
#